data_AF-A0AAD6KFJ1-F1
#
_entry.id   AF-A0AAD6KFJ1-F1
#
_cell.length_a   1.000
_cell.length_b   1.000
_cell.length_c   1.000
_cell.angle_alpha   90.00
_cell.angle_beta   90.00
_cell.angle_gamma   90.00
#
_symmetry.space_group_name_H-M   'P 1'
#
loop_
_entity.id
_entity.type
_entity.pdbx_description
1 polymer ?
#
loop_
_entity_poly.entity_id
_entity_poly.type
_entity_poly.pdbx_seq_one_letter_code
_entity_poly.pdbx_strand_id
1 'polypeptide(L)'
;MLWVDKYRPKTLDQVIVHQEIAENLKKLVTEQDCPHLLFYGPSGSGKKTLIMALLRQIFGISAEKVKVENRTWKIDAGSRTIDLELTTLSSTNHVELSPSDAGFQDRYIVQEIIKEMAKNRPIDTKGKERI
;
A
#
# COMPACT_ATOMS: atom_id res chain seq x y z
N MET A 1 -22.31 9.25 -6.12
CA MET A 1 -20.83 9.33 -6.09
C MET A 1 -20.44 10.76 -5.71
N LEU A 2 -19.59 10.95 -4.71
CA LEU A 2 -19.21 12.28 -4.23
C LEU A 2 -18.25 12.97 -5.23
N TRP A 3 -18.30 14.30 -5.34
CA TRP A 3 -17.43 15.04 -6.25
C TRP A 3 -15.95 14.86 -5.91
N VAL A 4 -15.63 14.76 -4.61
CA VAL A 4 -14.26 14.48 -4.14
C VAL A 4 -13.69 13.19 -4.75
N ASP A 5 -14.52 12.16 -4.96
CA ASP A 5 -14.08 10.91 -5.56
C ASP A 5 -14.06 10.99 -7.08
N LYS A 6 -15.01 11.72 -7.67
CA LYS A 6 -15.09 11.91 -9.14
C LYS A 6 -13.86 12.67 -9.68
N TYR A 7 -13.39 13.68 -8.95
CA TYR A 7 -12.29 14.55 -9.37
C TYR A 7 -10.95 14.21 -8.70
N ARG A 8 -10.87 13.10 -7.95
CA ARG A 8 -9.61 12.65 -7.35
C ARG A 8 -8.59 12.35 -8.47
N PRO A 9 -7.40 12.99 -8.46
CA PRO A 9 -6.33 12.67 -9.40
C PRO A 9 -6.00 11.18 -9.38
N LYS A 10 -5.93 10.55 -10.56
CA LYS A 10 -5.60 9.12 -10.68
C LYS A 10 -4.17 8.87 -11.09
N THR A 11 -3.56 9.81 -11.81
CA THR A 11 -2.16 9.73 -12.25
C THR A 11 -1.34 10.84 -11.62
N LEU A 12 -0.01 10.63 -11.55
CA LEU A 12 0.91 11.63 -11.02
C LEU A 12 0.91 12.93 -11.86
N ASP A 13 0.56 12.87 -13.15
CA ASP A 13 0.39 14.05 -14.01
C ASP A 13 -0.83 14.91 -13.66
N GLN A 14 -1.85 14.32 -13.02
CA GLN A 14 -3.09 15.02 -12.65
C GLN A 14 -3.00 15.71 -11.29
N VAL A 15 -1.88 15.55 -10.57
CA VAL A 15 -1.69 16.14 -9.24
C VAL A 15 -1.34 17.62 -9.38
N ILE A 16 -2.20 18.49 -8.85
CA ILE A 16 -2.07 19.95 -8.99
C ILE A 16 -1.30 20.58 -7.81
N VAL A 17 -1.46 20.05 -6.59
CA VAL A 17 -0.95 20.70 -5.37
C VAL A 17 0.54 20.40 -5.12
N HIS A 18 0.95 19.14 -5.34
CA HIS A 18 2.30 18.64 -5.00
C HIS A 18 3.08 18.23 -6.25
N GLN A 19 3.18 19.13 -7.23
CA GLN A 19 3.75 18.83 -8.56
C GLN A 19 5.20 18.34 -8.48
N GLU A 20 6.06 19.02 -7.72
CA GLU A 20 7.47 18.62 -7.55
C GLU A 20 7.60 17.22 -6.93
N ILE A 21 6.78 16.91 -5.91
CA ILE A 21 6.75 15.58 -5.29
C ILE A 21 6.28 14.54 -6.31
N ALA A 22 5.23 14.84 -7.09
CA ALA A 22 4.73 13.94 -8.12
C ALA A 22 5.78 13.68 -9.22
N GLU A 23 6.57 14.67 -9.61
CA GLU A 23 7.68 14.52 -10.55
C GLU A 23 8.81 13.65 -9.97
N ASN A 24 9.20 13.87 -8.72
CA ASN A 24 10.21 13.04 -8.05
C ASN A 24 9.74 11.58 -7.93
N LEU A 25 8.48 11.35 -7.58
CA LEU A 25 7.88 10.01 -7.56
C LEU A 25 7.92 9.34 -8.95
N LYS A 26 7.68 10.08 -10.05
CA LYS A 26 7.81 9.54 -11.41
C LYS A 26 9.25 9.11 -11.72
N LYS A 27 10.25 9.89 -11.29
CA LYS A 27 11.67 9.56 -11.49
C LYS A 27 12.03 8.26 -10.79
N LEU A 28 11.62 8.08 -9.52
CA LEU A 28 11.85 6.85 -8.76
C LEU A 28 11.29 5.60 -9.47
N VAL A 29 10.09 5.70 -10.04
CA VAL A 29 9.50 4.58 -10.80
C VAL A 29 10.27 4.33 -12.10
N THR A 30 10.71 5.38 -12.78
CA THR A 30 11.46 5.28 -14.05
C THR A 30 12.83 4.64 -13.85
N GLU A 31 13.50 4.97 -12.75
CA GLU A 31 14.81 4.44 -12.36
C GLU A 31 14.74 2.99 -11.84
N GLN A 32 13.52 2.43 -11.70
CA GLN A 32 13.26 1.08 -11.17
C GLN A 32 13.82 0.85 -9.76
N ASP A 33 14.06 1.92 -9.02
CA ASP A 33 14.54 1.91 -7.65
C ASP A 33 13.54 2.67 -6.77
N CYS A 34 12.53 1.95 -6.27
CA CYS A 34 11.54 2.51 -5.36
C CYS A 34 11.90 2.10 -3.93
N PRO A 35 12.49 3.01 -3.13
CA PRO A 35 12.78 2.72 -1.74
C PRO A 35 11.49 2.63 -0.91
N HIS A 36 11.61 2.28 0.37
CA HIS A 36 10.51 2.44 1.32
C HIS A 36 10.20 3.93 1.50
N LEU A 37 8.93 4.30 1.28
CA LEU A 37 8.47 5.69 1.32
C LEU A 37 7.63 5.95 2.57
N LEU A 38 7.87 7.09 3.22
CA LEU A 38 7.05 7.58 4.33
C LEU A 38 6.30 8.85 3.89
N PHE A 39 4.97 8.74 3.80
CA PHE A 39 4.09 9.88 3.48
C PHE A 39 3.52 10.47 4.78
N TYR A 40 3.83 11.73 5.08
CA TYR A 40 3.34 12.45 6.27
C TYR A 40 2.77 13.83 5.91
N GLY A 41 1.98 14.41 6.83
CA GLY A 41 1.32 15.71 6.63
C GLY A 41 -0.13 15.75 7.15
N PRO A 42 -0.81 16.91 7.10
CA PRO A 42 -2.14 17.09 7.66
C PRO A 42 -3.21 16.23 6.97
N SER A 43 -4.33 15.97 7.66
CA SER A 43 -5.46 15.27 7.05
C SER A 43 -5.97 16.04 5.82
N GLY A 44 -6.34 15.33 4.76
CA GLY A 44 -6.78 15.95 3.51
C GLY A 44 -5.68 16.49 2.59
N SER A 45 -4.39 16.39 2.94
CA SER A 45 -3.29 16.89 2.09
C SER A 45 -3.01 16.10 0.81
N GLY A 46 -3.79 15.04 0.52
CA GLY A 46 -3.63 14.23 -0.68
C GLY A 46 -2.65 13.05 -0.57
N LYS A 47 -2.18 12.69 0.62
CA LYS A 47 -1.25 11.55 0.83
C LYS A 47 -1.71 10.24 0.18
N LYS A 48 -2.93 9.80 0.51
CA LYS A 48 -3.51 8.56 -0.05
C LYS A 48 -3.67 8.67 -1.57
N THR A 49 -4.03 9.85 -2.08
CA THR A 49 -4.13 10.10 -3.52
C THR A 49 -2.77 9.92 -4.22
N LEU A 50 -1.69 10.47 -3.65
CA LEU A 50 -0.34 10.29 -4.18
C LEU A 50 0.10 8.83 -4.17
N ILE A 51 -0.14 8.10 -3.08
CA ILE A 51 0.18 6.67 -2.96
C ILE A 51 -0.54 5.86 -4.04
N MET A 52 -1.85 6.10 -4.23
CA MET A 52 -2.62 5.38 -5.25
C MET A 52 -2.16 5.73 -6.68
N ALA A 53 -1.83 7.00 -6.95
CA ALA A 53 -1.29 7.42 -8.23
C ALA A 53 0.09 6.79 -8.51
N LEU A 54 0.94 6.65 -7.49
CA LEU A 54 2.22 5.96 -7.56
C LEU A 54 2.04 4.46 -7.84
N LEU A 55 1.16 3.79 -7.09
CA LEU A 55 0.85 2.37 -7.31
C LEU A 55 0.29 2.14 -8.73
N ARG A 56 -0.55 3.05 -9.23
CA ARG A 56 -1.02 3.02 -10.62
C ARG A 56 0.11 3.22 -11.62
N GLN A 57 1.09 4.06 -11.32
CA GLN A 57 2.26 4.25 -12.19
C GLN A 57 3.13 2.97 -12.27
N ILE A 58 3.27 2.24 -11.15
CA ILE A 58 4.09 1.02 -11.06
C ILE A 58 3.37 -0.19 -11.66
N PHE A 59 2.12 -0.43 -11.25
CA PHE A 59 1.39 -1.67 -11.57
C PHE A 59 0.25 -1.47 -12.59
N GLY A 60 0.00 -0.23 -13.02
CA GLY A 60 -1.09 0.09 -13.92
C GLY A 60 -2.46 0.13 -13.24
N ILE A 61 -3.51 -0.01 -14.05
CA ILE A 61 -4.91 0.12 -13.60
C ILE A 61 -5.33 -1.01 -12.63
N SER A 62 -4.63 -2.15 -12.62
CA SER A 62 -4.94 -3.26 -11.70
C SER A 62 -4.78 -2.86 -10.23
N ALA A 63 -3.90 -1.90 -9.93
CA ALA A 63 -3.74 -1.38 -8.58
C ALA A 63 -4.98 -0.63 -8.05
N GLU A 64 -5.90 -0.18 -8.91
CA GLU A 64 -7.14 0.45 -8.41
C GLU A 64 -8.20 -0.57 -7.99
N LYS A 65 -8.06 -1.83 -8.43
CA LYS A 65 -9.04 -2.90 -8.18
C LYS A 65 -8.75 -3.56 -6.83
N VAL A 66 -9.07 -2.84 -5.76
CA VAL A 66 -9.00 -3.36 -4.40
C VAL A 66 -10.32 -4.04 -3.99
N LYS A 67 -10.22 -5.12 -3.23
CA LYS A 67 -11.33 -5.83 -2.59
C LYS A 67 -11.17 -5.73 -1.08
N VAL A 68 -12.30 -5.59 -0.39
CA VAL A 68 -12.35 -5.71 1.07
C VAL A 68 -12.30 -7.20 1.40
N GLU A 69 -11.31 -7.59 2.20
CA GLU A 69 -11.13 -8.96 2.68
C GLU A 69 -11.01 -8.94 4.20
N ASN A 70 -11.68 -9.86 4.88
CA ASN A 70 -11.42 -10.12 6.29
C ASN A 70 -10.41 -11.26 6.37
N ARG A 71 -9.23 -10.99 6.89
CA ARG A 71 -8.17 -11.98 7.08
C ARG A 71 -8.03 -12.28 8.56
N THR A 72 -7.84 -13.56 8.87
CA THR A 72 -7.57 -14.05 10.22
C THR A 72 -6.13 -14.52 10.28
N TRP A 73 -5.35 -13.98 11.21
CA TRP A 73 -3.98 -14.41 11.49
C TRP A 73 -3.95 -15.15 12.82
N LYS A 74 -3.26 -16.30 12.82
CA LYS A 74 -2.94 -17.05 14.04
C LYS A 74 -1.49 -16.76 14.40
N ILE A 75 -1.28 -15.93 15.40
CA ILE A 75 0.04 -15.47 15.80
C ILE A 75 0.44 -16.19 17.08
N ASP A 76 1.57 -16.88 17.03
CA ASP A 76 2.19 -17.46 18.22
C ASP A 76 2.96 -16.37 18.99
N ALA A 77 2.45 -16.02 20.17
CA ALA A 77 3.08 -15.07 21.10
C ALA A 77 3.82 -15.80 22.24
N GLY A 78 4.33 -17.01 21.98
CA GLY A 78 5.13 -17.83 22.87
C GLY A 78 4.31 -18.57 23.93
N SER A 79 3.64 -17.82 24.82
CA SER A 79 2.83 -18.40 25.90
C SER A 79 1.34 -18.54 25.55
N ARG A 80 0.91 -17.95 24.43
CA ARG A 80 -0.47 -17.99 23.95
C ARG A 80 -0.51 -17.82 22.44
N THR A 81 -1.49 -18.46 21.80
CA THR A 81 -1.87 -18.17 20.42
C THR A 81 -2.90 -17.04 20.41
N ILE A 82 -2.68 -16.08 19.52
CA ILE A 82 -3.56 -14.94 19.32
C ILE A 82 -4.22 -15.11 17.95
N ASP A 83 -5.54 -15.22 17.95
CA ASP A 83 -6.34 -15.16 16.73
C ASP A 83 -6.76 -13.70 16.52
N LEU A 84 -6.27 -13.09 15.44
CA LEU A 84 -6.50 -11.69 15.10
C LEU A 84 -7.22 -11.59 13.77
N GLU A 85 -8.34 -10.88 13.74
CA GLU A 85 -9.07 -10.59 12.51
C GLU A 85 -8.91 -9.13 12.13
N LEU A 86 -8.44 -8.86 10.91
CA LEU A 86 -8.39 -7.51 10.36
C LEU A 86 -9.06 -7.46 8.99
N THR A 87 -9.70 -6.32 8.75
CA THR A 87 -10.17 -5.94 7.42
C THR A 87 -9.01 -5.34 6.64
N THR A 88 -8.68 -5.95 5.51
CA THR A 88 -7.65 -5.47 4.57
C THR A 88 -8.28 -5.07 3.25
N LEU A 89 -7.65 -4.12 2.57
CA LEU A 89 -7.93 -3.79 1.19
C LEU A 89 -6.84 -4.42 0.32
N SER A 90 -7.18 -5.52 -0.35
CA SER A 90 -6.24 -6.30 -1.13
C SER A 90 -6.46 -6.07 -2.62
N SER A 91 -5.38 -5.89 -3.38
CA SER A 91 -5.37 -6.02 -4.85
C SER A 91 -4.44 -7.15 -5.27
N THR A 92 -4.31 -7.37 -6.58
CA THR A 92 -3.29 -8.29 -7.12
C THR A 92 -1.85 -7.84 -6.86
N ASN A 93 -1.61 -6.57 -6.53
CA ASN A 93 -0.28 -5.97 -6.52
C ASN A 93 0.14 -5.36 -5.17
N HIS A 94 -0.81 -5.03 -4.31
CA HIS A 94 -0.56 -4.42 -2.99
C HIS A 94 -1.67 -4.75 -2.02
N VAL A 95 -1.37 -4.60 -0.73
CA VAL A 95 -2.32 -4.72 0.39
C VAL A 95 -2.25 -3.43 1.20
N GLU A 96 -3.41 -2.82 1.45
CA GLU A 96 -3.60 -1.73 2.40
C GLU A 96 -4.25 -2.30 3.67
N LEU A 97 -3.68 -1.95 4.82
CA LEU A 97 -4.14 -2.36 6.13
C LEU A 97 -3.78 -1.29 7.17
N SER A 98 -4.55 -1.25 8.25
CA SER A 98 -4.30 -0.37 9.39
C SER A 98 -3.91 -1.21 10.61
N PRO A 99 -2.62 -1.29 10.99
CA PRO A 99 -2.20 -2.10 12.13
C PRO A 99 -2.86 -1.71 13.45
N SER A 100 -3.32 -0.46 13.59
CA SER A 100 -4.05 0.00 14.78
C SER A 100 -5.34 -0.75 15.04
N ASP A 101 -5.94 -1.35 14.00
CA ASP A 101 -7.17 -2.12 14.11
C ASP A 101 -6.94 -3.42 14.92
N ALA A 102 -5.68 -3.83 15.10
CA ALA A 102 -5.25 -4.90 15.98
C ALA A 102 -5.18 -4.50 17.47
N GLY A 103 -5.46 -3.24 17.82
CA GLY A 103 -5.32 -2.72 19.17
C GLY A 103 -3.88 -2.85 19.69
N PHE A 104 -3.70 -3.43 20.88
CA PHE A 104 -2.38 -3.62 21.49
C PHE A 104 -1.53 -4.74 20.86
N GLN A 105 -2.01 -5.35 19.77
CA GLN A 105 -1.35 -6.47 19.09
C GLN A 105 -0.75 -6.06 17.73
N ASP A 106 -0.76 -4.76 17.41
CA ASP A 106 -0.21 -4.15 16.20
C ASP A 106 1.23 -4.60 15.87
N ARG A 107 2.09 -4.73 16.88
CA ARG A 107 3.46 -5.23 16.73
C ARG A 107 3.50 -6.62 16.12
N TYR A 108 2.62 -7.52 16.57
CA TYR A 108 2.63 -8.91 16.12
C TYR A 108 2.17 -9.04 14.67
N ILE A 109 1.13 -8.29 14.29
CA ILE A 109 0.63 -8.30 12.91
C ILE A 109 1.66 -7.72 11.94
N VAL A 110 2.33 -6.61 12.29
CA VAL A 110 3.37 -6.01 11.44
C VAL A 110 4.51 -7.00 11.23
N GLN A 111 4.95 -7.70 12.27
CA GLN A 111 5.97 -8.74 12.13
C GLN A 111 5.53 -9.87 11.21
N GLU A 112 4.29 -10.34 11.33
CA GLU A 112 3.81 -11.45 10.51
C GLU A 112 3.67 -11.04 9.04
N ILE A 113 3.19 -9.83 8.75
CA ILE A 113 3.13 -9.28 7.40
C ILE A 113 4.53 -9.19 6.79
N ILE A 114 5.52 -8.69 7.54
CA ILE A 114 6.90 -8.59 7.04
C ILE A 114 7.44 -10.00 6.73
N LYS A 115 7.15 -11.01 7.57
CA LYS A 115 7.53 -12.40 7.29
C LYS A 115 6.83 -12.95 6.05
N GLU A 116 5.54 -12.67 5.87
CA GLU A 116 4.78 -13.09 4.69
C GLU A 116 5.35 -12.44 3.41
N MET A 117 5.64 -11.13 3.45
CA MET A 117 6.27 -10.41 2.36
C MET A 117 7.66 -10.95 2.03
N ALA A 118 8.46 -11.33 3.04
CA ALA A 118 9.78 -11.93 2.84
C ALA A 118 9.73 -13.36 2.26
N LYS A 119 8.65 -14.11 2.53
CA LYS A 119 8.41 -15.43 1.92
C LYS A 119 8.04 -15.33 0.44
N ASN A 120 7.38 -14.24 0.05
CA ASN A 120 7.01 -13.98 -1.34
C ASN A 120 8.20 -13.38 -2.10
N ARG A 121 8.46 -13.85 -3.32
CA ARG A 121 9.59 -13.35 -4.13
C ARG A 121 9.38 -11.87 -4.45
N PRO A 122 10.44 -11.03 -4.41
CA PRO A 122 10.33 -9.65 -4.85
C PRO A 122 9.94 -9.63 -6.34
N ILE A 123 8.82 -8.97 -6.62
CA ILE A 123 8.34 -8.72 -7.98
C ILE A 123 9.29 -7.67 -8.59
N ASP A 124 9.89 -7.96 -9.75
CA ASP A 124 10.68 -6.99 -10.49
C ASP A 124 9.80 -5.78 -10.84
N THR A 125 10.36 -4.57 -10.96
CA THR A 125 9.58 -3.34 -11.23
C THR A 125 8.76 -3.38 -12.52
N LYS A 126 8.99 -4.39 -13.38
CA LYS A 126 8.18 -4.72 -14.55
C LYS A 126 6.97 -5.63 -14.28
N GLY A 127 6.68 -5.99 -13.04
CA GLY A 127 5.62 -6.95 -12.70
C GLY A 127 5.93 -8.39 -13.14
N LYS A 128 7.19 -8.71 -13.47
CA LYS A 128 7.63 -10.07 -13.83
C LYS A 128 8.35 -10.72 -12.66
N GLU A 129 8.03 -11.98 -12.41
CA GLU A 129 8.80 -12.82 -11.50
C GLU A 129 10.23 -12.95 -12.03
N ARG A 130 11.24 -12.66 -11.20
CA ARG A 130 12.63 -13.00 -11.55
C ARG A 130 12.75 -14.52 -11.57
N ILE A 131 13.16 -15.06 -12.72
CA ILE A 131 13.49 -16.47 -12.94
C ILE A 131 14.68 -16.85 -12.07
#